data_AF-A0A4Q3SI22-F1
#
_entry.id   AF-A0A4Q3SI22-F1
#
_cell.length_a   1.000
_cell.length_b   1.000
_cell.length_c   1.000
_cell.angle_alpha   90.00
_cell.angle_beta   90.00
_cell.angle_gamma   90.00
#
_symmetry.space_group_name_H-M   'P 1'
#
loop_
_entity.id
_entity.type
_entity.pdbx_description
1 polymer ?
#
loop_
_entity_poly.entity_id
_entity_poly.type
_entity_poly.pdbx_seq_one_letter_code
_entity_poly.pdbx_strand_id
1 'polypeptide(L)'
;KNSDFVAFAQSIADAAIANNVKSIDELNGVVINGAKVSDLVNDKLASIGEKIGITKFERVDAPYVASYIHGANRLGVLVGMSKESAETGKDVAMQIAAMNPVAVDADSVPASTVERERAIVTEQIQADPKMAGKPAEMINKIADGKLNAFFKEQTLTAQVFVKDNSKTVAEYLKAAGDIKITEFKRVALG
;
A
#
# COMPACT_ATOMS: atom_id res chain seq x y z
N LYS A 1 13.90 11.32 12.97
CA LYS A 1 13.47 12.16 14.11
C LYS A 1 14.26 13.46 14.21
N ASN A 2 15.55 13.48 13.85
CA ASN A 2 16.32 14.72 13.67
C ASN A 2 15.59 15.66 12.67
N SER A 3 15.43 16.94 13.03
CA SER A 3 14.71 17.96 12.23
C SER A 3 15.34 18.19 10.87
N ASP A 4 16.67 18.22 10.80
CA ASP A 4 17.42 18.50 9.58
C ASP A 4 17.30 17.33 8.60
N PHE A 5 17.24 16.10 9.11
CA PHE A 5 16.96 14.93 8.28
C PHE A 5 15.52 14.94 7.76
N VAL A 6 14.55 15.33 8.59
CA VAL A 6 13.14 15.45 8.16
C VAL A 6 12.99 16.54 7.10
N ALA A 7 13.60 17.71 7.30
CA ALA A 7 13.60 18.80 6.32
C ALA A 7 14.28 18.39 5.00
N PHE A 8 15.38 17.63 5.09
CA PHE A 8 16.04 17.07 3.90
C PHE A 8 15.16 16.07 3.14
N ALA A 9 14.49 15.16 3.84
CA ALA A 9 13.54 14.24 3.19
C ALA A 9 12.35 14.99 2.56
N GLN A 10 11.86 16.05 3.24
CA GLN A 10 10.78 16.89 2.72
C GLN A 10 11.18 17.61 1.44
N SER A 11 12.40 18.18 1.36
CA SER A 11 12.84 18.88 0.15
C SER A 11 12.93 17.95 -1.06
N ILE A 12 13.30 16.69 -0.86
CA ILE A 12 13.26 15.66 -1.91
C ILE A 12 11.83 15.36 -2.35
N ALA A 13 10.90 15.21 -1.40
CA ALA A 13 9.49 14.98 -1.72
C ALA A 13 8.86 16.16 -2.47
N ASP A 14 9.13 17.39 -2.04
CA ASP A 14 8.67 18.61 -2.71
C ASP A 14 9.23 18.73 -4.13
N ALA A 15 10.52 18.41 -4.31
CA ALA A 15 11.15 18.40 -5.61
C ALA A 15 10.54 17.34 -6.54
N ALA A 16 10.15 16.17 -6.02
CA ALA A 16 9.46 15.15 -6.79
C ALA A 16 8.11 15.63 -7.33
N ILE A 17 7.33 16.33 -6.48
CA ILE A 17 6.04 16.92 -6.85
C ILE A 17 6.24 18.03 -7.88
N ALA A 18 7.12 18.99 -7.59
CA ALA A 18 7.36 20.15 -8.45
C ALA A 18 7.86 19.77 -9.85
N ASN A 19 8.61 18.68 -9.97
CA ASN A 19 9.15 18.19 -11.26
C ASN A 19 8.31 17.09 -11.89
N ASN A 20 7.15 16.76 -11.30
CA ASN A 20 6.26 15.72 -11.81
C ASN A 20 6.97 14.37 -12.04
N VAL A 21 7.85 13.98 -11.12
CA VAL A 21 8.72 12.81 -11.22
C VAL A 21 7.93 11.50 -11.26
N LYS A 22 8.38 10.53 -12.06
CA LYS A 22 7.70 9.24 -12.26
C LYS A 22 8.49 8.03 -11.78
N SER A 23 9.78 8.20 -11.44
CA SER A 23 10.64 7.10 -11.02
C SER A 23 11.74 7.57 -10.05
N ILE A 24 12.36 6.62 -9.35
CA ILE A 24 13.54 6.89 -8.51
C ILE A 24 14.69 7.43 -9.37
N ASP A 25 14.87 6.91 -10.58
CA ASP A 25 15.95 7.35 -11.47
C ASP A 25 15.77 8.81 -11.90
N GLU A 26 14.53 9.19 -12.24
CA GLU A 26 14.18 10.59 -12.49
C GLU A 26 14.39 11.45 -11.22
N LEU A 27 13.95 10.98 -10.05
CA LEU A 27 14.10 11.70 -8.78
C LEU A 27 15.57 12.00 -8.47
N ASN A 28 16.43 11.01 -8.63
CA ASN A 28 17.87 11.13 -8.39
C ASN A 28 18.52 12.20 -9.28
N GLY A 29 17.97 12.43 -10.47
CA GLY A 29 18.43 13.46 -11.40
C GLY A 29 17.92 14.88 -11.11
N VAL A 30 16.90 15.04 -10.26
CA VAL A 30 16.33 16.36 -9.93
C VAL A 30 17.35 17.22 -9.20
N VAL A 31 17.40 18.51 -9.54
CA VAL A 31 18.31 19.48 -8.92
C VAL A 31 17.59 20.30 -7.85
N ILE A 32 18.15 20.32 -6.64
CA ILE A 32 17.70 21.14 -5.52
C ILE A 32 18.85 22.05 -5.14
N ASN A 33 18.65 23.37 -5.18
CA ASN A 33 19.66 24.38 -4.84
C ASN A 33 21.02 24.18 -5.54
N GLY A 34 21.01 23.73 -6.80
CA GLY A 34 22.21 23.57 -7.63
C GLY A 34 22.91 22.21 -7.56
N ALA A 35 22.43 21.26 -6.74
CA ALA A 35 22.96 19.89 -6.67
C ALA A 35 21.89 18.85 -6.97
N LYS A 36 22.26 17.70 -7.54
CA LYS A 36 21.32 16.60 -7.77
C LYS A 36 20.91 15.96 -6.46
N VAL A 37 19.69 15.40 -6.41
CA VAL A 37 19.23 14.60 -5.27
C VAL A 37 20.20 13.47 -4.93
N SER A 38 20.76 12.78 -5.94
CA SER A 38 21.77 11.75 -5.70
C SER A 38 23.00 12.26 -4.95
N ASP A 39 23.46 13.46 -5.31
CA ASP A 39 24.66 14.06 -4.74
C ASP A 39 24.38 14.53 -3.31
N LEU A 40 23.21 15.15 -3.10
CA LEU A 40 22.76 15.56 -1.76
C LEU A 40 22.58 14.38 -0.80
N VAL A 41 22.08 13.23 -1.29
CA VAL A 41 21.98 12.00 -0.49
C VAL A 41 23.37 11.48 -0.12
N ASN A 42 24.34 11.51 -1.05
CA ASN A 42 25.72 11.11 -0.78
C ASN A 42 26.41 12.05 0.23
N ASP A 43 26.20 13.36 0.11
CA ASP A 43 26.74 14.35 1.05
C ASP A 43 26.18 14.13 2.45
N LYS A 44 24.86 13.89 2.54
CA LYS A 44 24.21 13.59 3.83
C LYS A 44 24.69 12.24 4.40
N LEU A 45 24.98 11.24 3.56
CA LEU A 45 25.58 9.97 3.97
C LEU A 45 26.97 10.21 4.59
N ALA A 46 27.82 10.99 3.93
CA ALA A 46 29.16 11.32 4.42
C ALA A 46 29.11 12.08 5.75
N SER A 47 28.12 12.96 5.92
CA SER A 47 27.89 13.72 7.15
C SER A 47 27.41 12.86 8.32
N ILE A 48 26.51 11.89 8.07
CA ILE A 48 25.90 11.07 9.12
C ILE A 48 26.80 9.87 9.49
N GLY A 49 27.56 9.34 8.52
CA GLY A 49 28.37 8.13 8.69
C GLY A 49 27.57 6.83 8.66
N GLU A 50 26.27 6.89 8.36
CA GLU A 50 25.38 5.76 8.16
C GLU A 50 24.91 5.68 6.71
N LYS A 51 24.69 4.46 6.19
CA LYS A 51 24.14 4.27 4.85
C LYS A 51 22.70 4.79 4.80
N ILE A 52 22.50 5.90 4.10
CA ILE A 52 21.18 6.45 3.78
C ILE A 52 20.91 6.35 2.28
N GLY A 53 19.63 6.26 1.91
CA GLY A 53 19.22 6.22 0.50
C GLY A 53 17.71 6.17 0.34
N ILE A 54 17.24 6.48 -0.86
CA ILE A 54 15.84 6.36 -1.25
C ILE A 54 15.61 4.90 -1.68
N THR A 55 14.91 4.13 -0.84
CA THR A 55 14.71 2.68 -1.07
C THR A 55 13.41 2.36 -1.80
N LYS A 56 12.41 3.22 -1.67
CA LYS A 56 11.08 3.08 -2.29
C LYS A 56 10.61 4.47 -2.72
N PHE A 57 10.01 4.53 -3.91
CA PHE A 57 9.31 5.71 -4.42
C PHE A 57 7.98 5.22 -4.95
N GLU A 58 6.92 5.80 -4.44
CA GLU A 58 5.57 5.49 -4.85
C GLU A 58 4.85 6.80 -5.14
N ARG A 59 4.01 6.77 -6.16
CA ARG A 59 3.24 7.90 -6.63
C ARG A 59 1.80 7.44 -6.87
N VAL A 60 0.88 8.35 -6.66
CA VAL A 60 -0.55 8.19 -6.92
C VAL A 60 -1.03 9.43 -7.66
N ASP A 61 -1.77 9.23 -8.75
CA ASP A 61 -2.39 10.30 -9.52
C ASP A 61 -3.92 10.10 -9.50
N ALA A 62 -4.63 11.03 -8.88
CA ALA A 62 -6.08 10.96 -8.73
C ALA A 62 -6.70 12.36 -8.58
N PRO A 63 -8.02 12.51 -8.80
CA PRO A 63 -8.73 13.76 -8.51
C PRO A 63 -8.52 14.28 -7.08
N TYR A 64 -8.36 13.38 -6.11
CA TYR A 64 -7.93 13.72 -4.76
C TYR A 64 -7.01 12.62 -4.22
N VAL A 65 -5.95 13.01 -3.51
CA VAL A 65 -5.04 12.06 -2.85
C VAL A 65 -5.01 12.37 -1.36
N ALA A 66 -5.42 11.40 -0.55
CA ALA A 66 -5.25 11.46 0.90
C ALA A 66 -3.93 10.79 1.30
N SER A 67 -3.37 11.21 2.43
CA SER A 67 -2.16 10.60 2.99
C SER A 67 -2.28 10.34 4.49
N TYR A 68 -1.54 9.34 4.97
CA TYR A 68 -1.43 9.06 6.40
C TYR A 68 -0.03 8.56 6.75
N ILE A 69 0.54 9.11 7.83
CA ILE A 69 1.83 8.70 8.38
C ILE A 69 1.60 8.06 9.75
N HIS A 70 2.16 6.88 9.96
CA HIS A 70 1.99 6.09 11.18
C HIS A 70 3.32 5.72 11.85
N GLY A 71 3.27 5.45 13.15
CA GLY A 71 4.37 4.83 13.89
C GLY A 71 5.65 5.66 13.93
N ALA A 72 5.55 6.98 14.13
CA ALA A 72 6.69 7.92 14.16
C ALA A 72 7.53 7.90 12.86
N ASN A 73 6.86 8.11 11.72
CA ASN A 73 7.42 8.14 10.36
C ASN A 73 7.94 6.78 9.86
N ARG A 74 7.43 5.67 10.40
CA ARG A 74 7.81 4.32 9.97
C ARG A 74 6.93 3.74 8.87
N LEU A 75 5.78 4.34 8.62
CA LEU A 75 4.85 3.90 7.61
C LEU A 75 4.13 5.10 7.00
N GLY A 76 4.04 5.12 5.67
CA GLY A 76 3.27 6.10 4.91
C GLY A 76 2.27 5.41 3.99
N VAL A 77 1.11 6.04 3.83
CA VAL A 77 0.05 5.63 2.93
C VAL A 77 -0.35 6.80 2.03
N LEU A 78 -0.55 6.53 0.75
CA LEU A 78 -1.24 7.39 -0.21
C LEU A 78 -2.51 6.67 -0.68
N VAL A 79 -3.62 7.40 -0.81
CA VAL A 79 -4.90 6.87 -1.27
C VAL A 79 -5.48 7.77 -2.35
N GLY A 80 -5.59 7.25 -3.57
CA GLY A 80 -6.24 7.93 -4.69
C GLY A 80 -7.75 7.80 -4.62
N MET A 81 -8.46 8.91 -4.80
CA MET A 81 -9.91 9.00 -4.66
C MET A 81 -10.53 9.71 -5.86
N SER A 82 -11.74 9.27 -6.22
CA SER A 82 -12.50 9.85 -7.34
C SER A 82 -12.95 11.30 -7.11
N LYS A 83 -12.95 11.77 -5.87
CA LYS A 83 -13.33 13.14 -5.47
C LYS A 83 -12.79 13.45 -4.08
N GLU A 84 -12.72 14.73 -3.75
CA GLU A 84 -12.29 15.20 -2.44
C GLU A 84 -13.24 14.77 -1.33
N SER A 85 -12.67 14.15 -0.28
CA SER A 85 -13.30 13.90 1.01
C SER A 85 -12.21 13.62 2.05
N ALA A 86 -11.76 14.68 2.72
CA ALA A 86 -10.57 14.61 3.58
C ALA A 86 -10.71 13.62 4.74
N GLU A 87 -11.87 13.59 5.40
CA GLU A 87 -12.12 12.68 6.53
C GLU A 87 -12.17 11.22 6.07
N THR A 88 -12.92 10.93 5.00
CA THR A 88 -12.98 9.58 4.41
C THR A 88 -11.61 9.11 3.95
N GLY A 89 -10.86 9.97 3.26
CA GLY A 89 -9.52 9.64 2.79
C GLY A 89 -8.56 9.31 3.93
N LYS A 90 -8.61 10.07 5.03
CA LYS A 90 -7.82 9.80 6.24
C LYS A 90 -8.20 8.46 6.86
N ASP A 91 -9.48 8.18 7.01
CA ASP A 91 -9.98 6.93 7.60
C ASP A 91 -9.59 5.71 6.78
N VAL A 92 -9.70 5.80 5.45
CA VAL A 92 -9.26 4.74 4.54
C VAL A 92 -7.74 4.56 4.56
N ALA A 93 -6.97 5.65 4.62
CA ALA A 93 -5.52 5.57 4.75
C ALA A 93 -5.10 4.89 6.07
N MET A 94 -5.82 5.12 7.17
CA MET A 94 -5.63 4.40 8.44
C MET A 94 -5.99 2.92 8.33
N GLN A 95 -7.10 2.58 7.66
CA GLN A 95 -7.47 1.19 7.35
C GLN A 95 -6.34 0.47 6.61
N ILE A 96 -5.81 1.07 5.53
CA ILE A 96 -4.73 0.50 4.72
C ILE A 96 -3.46 0.32 5.57
N ALA A 97 -3.12 1.31 6.41
CA ALA A 97 -1.96 1.22 7.29
C ALA A 97 -2.05 -0.01 8.23
N ALA A 98 -3.23 -0.23 8.83
CA ALA A 98 -3.49 -1.28 9.80
C ALA A 98 -3.63 -2.67 9.16
N MET A 99 -4.42 -2.78 8.08
CA MET A 99 -4.85 -4.06 7.52
C MET A 99 -3.99 -4.54 6.35
N ASN A 100 -3.15 -3.67 5.79
CA ASN A 100 -2.22 -4.00 4.69
C ASN A 100 -2.87 -4.81 3.54
N PRO A 101 -3.98 -4.33 2.96
CA PRO A 101 -4.58 -4.99 1.79
C PRO A 101 -3.58 -5.07 0.63
N VAL A 102 -3.67 -6.11 -0.17
CA VAL A 102 -2.84 -6.32 -1.36
C VAL A 102 -3.38 -5.59 -2.59
N ALA A 103 -4.67 -5.25 -2.61
CA ALA A 103 -5.33 -4.54 -3.70
C ALA A 103 -6.59 -3.81 -3.22
N VAL A 104 -7.16 -2.96 -4.09
CA VAL A 104 -8.42 -2.23 -3.79
C VAL A 104 -9.58 -3.22 -3.67
N ASP A 105 -9.76 -4.07 -4.67
CA ASP A 105 -10.78 -5.11 -4.76
C ASP A 105 -10.17 -6.41 -5.31
N ALA A 106 -10.99 -7.46 -5.45
CA ALA A 106 -10.55 -8.77 -5.94
C ALA A 106 -10.06 -8.74 -7.40
N ASP A 107 -10.69 -7.92 -8.24
CA ASP A 107 -10.34 -7.80 -9.66
C ASP A 107 -9.01 -7.07 -9.86
N SER A 108 -8.62 -6.23 -8.89
CA SER A 108 -7.36 -5.51 -8.87
C SER A 108 -6.18 -6.31 -8.30
N VAL A 109 -6.40 -7.56 -7.87
CA VAL A 109 -5.31 -8.41 -7.35
C VAL A 109 -4.44 -8.91 -8.51
N PRO A 110 -3.10 -8.76 -8.45
CA PRO A 110 -2.22 -9.27 -9.50
C PRO A 110 -2.38 -10.77 -9.70
N ALA A 111 -2.43 -11.24 -10.96
CA ALA A 111 -2.56 -12.65 -11.29
C ALA A 111 -1.49 -13.52 -10.60
N SER A 112 -0.25 -13.04 -10.53
CA SER A 112 0.84 -13.72 -9.83
C SER A 112 0.59 -13.88 -8.32
N THR A 113 -0.09 -12.92 -7.69
CA THR A 113 -0.51 -13.02 -6.28
C THR A 113 -1.60 -14.07 -6.11
N VAL A 114 -2.59 -14.11 -7.03
CA VAL A 114 -3.67 -15.10 -7.01
C VAL A 114 -3.12 -16.52 -7.22
N GLU A 115 -2.22 -16.70 -8.19
CA GLU A 115 -1.57 -17.98 -8.49
C GLU A 115 -0.74 -18.47 -7.31
N ARG A 116 0.08 -17.59 -6.72
CA ARG A 116 0.87 -17.90 -5.53
C ARG A 116 -0.02 -18.31 -4.36
N GLU A 117 -1.11 -17.58 -4.11
CA GLU A 117 -2.03 -17.92 -3.03
C GLU A 117 -2.76 -19.25 -3.29
N ARG A 118 -3.20 -19.50 -4.53
CA ARG A 118 -3.79 -20.78 -4.90
C ARG A 118 -2.83 -21.94 -4.67
N ALA A 119 -1.55 -21.79 -5.03
CA ALA A 119 -0.54 -22.80 -4.77
C ALA A 119 -0.37 -23.07 -3.27
N ILE A 120 -0.27 -22.03 -2.44
CA ILE A 120 -0.19 -22.14 -0.97
C ILE A 120 -1.42 -22.88 -0.42
N VAL A 121 -2.62 -22.50 -0.87
CA VAL A 121 -3.87 -23.14 -0.45
C VAL A 121 -3.91 -24.62 -0.84
N THR A 122 -3.51 -24.95 -2.06
CA THR A 122 -3.44 -26.35 -2.53
C THR A 122 -2.44 -27.17 -1.72
N GLU A 123 -1.24 -26.63 -1.47
CA GLU A 123 -0.21 -27.28 -0.65
C GLU A 123 -0.71 -27.54 0.78
N GLN A 124 -1.34 -26.54 1.41
CA GLN A 124 -1.94 -26.70 2.74
C GLN A 124 -3.00 -27.80 2.79
N ILE A 125 -3.84 -27.91 1.75
CA ILE A 125 -4.88 -28.94 1.67
C ILE A 125 -4.25 -30.33 1.50
N GLN A 126 -3.23 -30.46 0.66
CA GLN A 126 -2.52 -31.72 0.44
C GLN A 126 -1.74 -32.18 1.68
N ALA A 127 -1.19 -31.24 2.44
CA ALA A 127 -0.47 -31.52 3.67
C ALA A 127 -1.39 -31.93 4.85
N ASP A 128 -2.70 -31.66 4.78
CA ASP A 128 -3.65 -32.04 5.83
C ASP A 128 -4.03 -33.54 5.72
N PRO A 129 -3.68 -34.39 6.70
CA PRO A 129 -4.01 -35.81 6.68
C PRO A 129 -5.51 -36.08 6.60
N LYS A 130 -6.37 -35.15 7.05
CA LYS A 130 -7.83 -35.27 6.96
C LYS A 130 -8.35 -35.14 5.53
N MET A 131 -7.49 -34.78 4.58
CA MET A 131 -7.83 -34.61 3.17
C MET A 131 -7.41 -35.81 2.32
N ALA A 132 -6.62 -36.73 2.87
CA ALA A 132 -6.21 -37.95 2.19
C ALA A 132 -7.44 -38.79 1.77
N GLY A 133 -7.47 -39.20 0.51
CA GLY A 133 -8.55 -40.01 -0.05
C GLY A 133 -9.87 -39.28 -0.32
N LYS A 134 -9.96 -37.95 -0.08
CA LYS A 134 -11.14 -37.17 -0.43
C LYS A 134 -11.23 -36.94 -1.95
N PRO A 135 -12.45 -36.84 -2.52
CA PRO A 135 -12.63 -36.56 -3.94
C PRO A 135 -12.03 -35.21 -4.35
N ALA A 136 -11.48 -35.16 -5.57
CA ALA A 136 -10.88 -33.93 -6.14
C ALA A 136 -11.85 -32.74 -6.15
N GLU A 137 -13.15 -32.96 -6.41
CA GLU A 137 -14.16 -31.91 -6.36
C GLU A 137 -14.30 -31.28 -4.96
N MET A 138 -14.22 -32.08 -3.90
CA MET A 138 -14.28 -31.58 -2.53
C MET A 138 -13.03 -30.77 -2.18
N ILE A 139 -11.86 -31.22 -2.63
CA ILE A 139 -10.59 -30.51 -2.46
C ILE A 139 -10.65 -29.15 -3.16
N ASN A 140 -11.11 -29.10 -4.41
CA ASN A 140 -11.26 -27.87 -5.19
C ASN A 140 -12.22 -26.90 -4.51
N LYS A 141 -13.38 -27.38 -4.05
CA LYS A 141 -14.36 -26.54 -3.34
C LYS A 141 -13.78 -25.91 -2.07
N ILE A 142 -12.91 -26.63 -1.35
CA ILE A 142 -12.25 -26.12 -0.15
C ILE A 142 -11.17 -25.09 -0.53
N ALA A 143 -10.43 -25.34 -1.61
CA ALA A 143 -9.45 -24.40 -2.13
C ALA A 143 -10.10 -23.08 -2.53
N ASP A 144 -11.22 -23.13 -3.26
CA ASP A 144 -11.97 -21.94 -3.67
C ASP A 144 -12.55 -21.20 -2.45
N GLY A 145 -13.00 -21.92 -1.42
CA GLY A 145 -13.43 -21.32 -0.16
C GLY A 145 -12.31 -20.54 0.55
N LYS A 146 -11.11 -21.11 0.63
CA LYS A 146 -9.92 -20.45 1.20
C LYS A 146 -9.49 -19.24 0.36
N LEU A 147 -9.51 -19.36 -0.97
CA LEU A 147 -9.16 -18.25 -1.86
C LEU A 147 -10.19 -17.09 -1.76
N ASN A 148 -11.47 -17.41 -1.60
CA ASN A 148 -12.50 -16.40 -1.34
C ASN A 148 -12.31 -15.71 0.02
N ALA A 149 -11.87 -16.43 1.05
CA ALA A 149 -11.51 -15.83 2.34
C ALA A 149 -10.31 -14.88 2.19
N PHE A 150 -9.28 -15.29 1.43
CA PHE A 150 -8.16 -14.43 1.09
C PHE A 150 -8.64 -13.12 0.44
N PHE A 151 -9.52 -13.17 -0.57
CA PHE A 151 -10.01 -11.93 -1.19
C PHE A 151 -10.76 -11.03 -0.20
N LYS A 152 -11.57 -11.61 0.71
CA LYS A 152 -12.28 -10.83 1.73
C LYS A 152 -11.36 -10.14 2.72
N GLU A 153 -10.26 -10.79 3.07
CA GLU A 153 -9.30 -10.27 4.07
C GLU A 153 -8.24 -9.37 3.45
N GLN A 154 -7.85 -9.62 2.21
CA GLN A 154 -6.69 -9.01 1.57
C GLN A 154 -7.06 -7.92 0.56
N THR A 155 -8.34 -7.67 0.30
CA THR A 155 -8.77 -6.56 -0.57
C THR A 155 -9.46 -5.47 0.23
N LEU A 156 -9.08 -4.22 0.00
CA LEU A 156 -9.49 -3.08 0.81
C LEU A 156 -11.02 -2.98 0.94
N THR A 157 -11.74 -3.06 -0.17
CA THR A 157 -13.20 -2.83 -0.19
C THR A 157 -13.97 -3.92 0.53
N ALA A 158 -13.47 -5.16 0.55
CA ALA A 158 -14.11 -6.29 1.20
C ALA A 158 -13.81 -6.39 2.71
N GLN A 159 -12.75 -5.73 3.18
CA GLN A 159 -12.39 -5.71 4.59
C GLN A 159 -13.49 -5.09 5.44
N VAL A 160 -13.62 -5.62 6.66
CA VAL A 160 -14.34 -4.97 7.75
C VAL A 160 -13.65 -3.64 8.08
N PHE A 161 -14.43 -2.58 8.24
CA PHE A 161 -13.90 -1.26 8.52
C PHE A 161 -13.49 -1.16 9.99
N VAL A 162 -12.20 -0.90 10.26
CA VAL A 162 -11.62 -0.95 11.61
C VAL A 162 -12.24 0.04 12.61
N LYS A 163 -12.80 1.15 12.12
CA LYS A 163 -13.48 2.13 12.98
C LYS A 163 -14.95 1.76 13.27
N ASP A 164 -15.54 0.88 12.47
CA ASP A 164 -16.91 0.41 12.65
C ASP A 164 -17.07 -0.99 12.06
N ASN A 165 -16.92 -1.99 12.92
CA ASN A 165 -16.94 -3.40 12.55
C ASN A 165 -18.30 -3.91 12.07
N SER A 166 -19.35 -3.06 12.06
CA SER A 166 -20.66 -3.42 11.52
C SER A 166 -20.73 -3.36 9.99
N LYS A 167 -19.74 -2.76 9.33
CA LYS A 167 -19.73 -2.57 7.89
C LYS A 167 -18.36 -2.80 7.26
N THR A 168 -18.35 -3.03 5.96
CA THR A 168 -17.16 -3.11 5.12
C THR A 168 -16.69 -1.72 4.70
N VAL A 169 -15.43 -1.62 4.23
CA VAL A 169 -14.91 -0.38 3.65
C VAL A 169 -15.74 0.06 2.44
N ALA A 170 -16.22 -0.87 1.62
CA ALA A 170 -17.12 -0.55 0.50
C ALA A 170 -18.42 0.13 0.97
N GLU A 171 -19.06 -0.40 2.01
CA GLU A 171 -20.29 0.17 2.57
C GLU A 171 -20.05 1.54 3.21
N TYR A 172 -18.91 1.72 3.88
CA TYR A 172 -18.49 3.01 4.41
C TYR A 172 -18.31 4.05 3.29
N LEU A 173 -17.57 3.71 2.23
CA LEU A 173 -17.34 4.57 1.07
C LEU A 173 -18.64 4.96 0.35
N LYS A 174 -19.58 4.02 0.24
CA LYS A 174 -20.90 4.25 -0.33
C LYS A 174 -21.71 5.22 0.53
N ALA A 175 -21.74 5.01 1.85
CA ALA A 175 -22.45 5.87 2.80
C ALA A 175 -21.83 7.28 2.90
N ALA A 176 -20.51 7.41 2.69
CA ALA A 176 -19.78 8.67 2.65
C ALA A 176 -19.97 9.46 1.33
N GLY A 177 -20.99 9.10 0.54
CA GLY A 177 -21.35 9.79 -0.70
C GLY A 177 -20.83 9.12 -1.97
N ASP A 178 -20.70 7.80 -2.00
CA ASP A 178 -20.26 7.03 -3.18
C ASP A 178 -18.88 7.46 -3.69
N ILE A 179 -17.89 7.37 -2.80
CA ILE A 179 -16.48 7.66 -3.10
C ILE A 179 -15.81 6.38 -3.60
N LYS A 180 -15.06 6.46 -4.71
CA LYS A 180 -14.27 5.33 -5.21
C LYS A 180 -12.80 5.53 -4.86
N ILE A 181 -12.16 4.45 -4.41
CA ILE A 181 -10.71 4.38 -4.28
C ILE A 181 -10.16 3.90 -5.62
N THR A 182 -9.27 4.67 -6.24
CA THR A 182 -8.70 4.34 -7.54
C THR A 182 -7.45 3.48 -7.40
N GLU A 183 -6.61 3.80 -6.42
CA GLU A 183 -5.40 3.08 -6.08
C GLU A 183 -4.94 3.47 -4.67
N PHE A 184 -4.02 2.70 -4.09
CA PHE A 184 -3.31 3.12 -2.89
C PHE A 184 -1.87 2.62 -2.91
N LYS A 185 -1.02 3.28 -2.14
CA LYS A 185 0.37 2.88 -1.92
C LYS A 185 0.64 2.87 -0.43
N ARG A 186 1.29 1.81 0.06
CA ARG A 186 1.69 1.66 1.46
C ARG A 186 3.16 1.33 1.52
N VAL A 187 3.94 2.21 2.14
CA VAL A 187 5.38 2.05 2.31
C VAL A 187 5.69 1.97 3.79
N ALA A 188 6.35 0.90 4.21
CA ALA A 188 6.86 0.74 5.57
C ALA A 188 8.39 0.68 5.56
N LEU A 189 9.00 1.21 6.62
CA LEU A 189 10.44 1.09 6.89
C LEU A 189 10.77 -0.28 7.50
N GLY A 190 11.75 -0.95 6.89
CA GLY A 190 12.14 -2.34 7.17
C GLY A 190 11.65 -3.27 6.06
#